data_AF-A0A212F8F9-F1
#
_entry.id   AF-A0A212F8F9-F1
#
_cell.length_a   1.000
_cell.length_b   1.000
_cell.length_c   1.000
_cell.angle_alpha   90.00
_cell.angle_beta   90.00
_cell.angle_gamma   90.00
#
_symmetry.space_group_name_H-M   'P 1'
#
loop_
_entity.id
_entity.type
_entity.pdbx_description
1 polymer ?
#
loop_
_entity_poly.entity_id
_entity_poly.type
_entity_poly.pdbx_seq_one_letter_code
_entity_poly.pdbx_strand_id
1 'polypeptide(L)'
;MLPLPGKRWFRDNFETAFLEERVRGLQVFVNAILSKLPNHKIVREFFCLDEPPQVFSYQPEVQAVYGALEDSITTLKVQLKQKDATIMHLTKRLALLESQIKSCPTCTNKTAN
;
A
#
# COMPACT_ATOMS: atom_id res chain seq x y z
N MET A 1 -9.69 -12.05 10.22
CA MET A 1 -8.58 -11.77 9.29
C MET A 1 -8.96 -12.21 7.88
N LEU A 2 -8.54 -11.46 6.86
CA LEU A 2 -8.55 -11.85 5.44
C LEU A 2 -7.08 -11.98 5.01
N PRO A 3 -6.47 -13.18 5.11
CA PRO A 3 -5.05 -13.32 4.83
C PRO A 3 -4.79 -13.30 3.33
N LEU A 4 -3.97 -12.35 2.87
CA LEU A 4 -3.37 -12.39 1.54
C LEU A 4 -2.06 -13.20 1.62
N PRO A 5 -1.68 -13.93 0.56
CA PRO A 5 -0.37 -14.54 0.49
C PRO A 5 0.72 -13.46 0.56
N GLY A 6 1.84 -13.78 1.19
CA GLY A 6 2.94 -12.84 1.40
C GLY A 6 3.56 -12.33 0.10
N LYS A 7 4.08 -11.10 0.13
CA LYS A 7 4.87 -10.55 -0.98
C LYS A 7 6.24 -11.23 -1.03
N ARG A 8 6.68 -11.63 -2.23
CA ARG A 8 8.04 -12.13 -2.46
C ARG A 8 8.94 -10.98 -2.90
N TRP A 9 9.70 -10.47 -1.95
CA TRP A 9 10.65 -9.36 -2.15
C TRP A 9 11.99 -9.82 -2.72
N PHE A 10 12.37 -11.06 -2.43
CA PHE A 10 13.64 -11.67 -2.83
C PHE A 10 13.39 -13.04 -3.48
N ARG A 11 14.34 -13.53 -4.30
CA ARG A 11 14.23 -14.74 -5.15
C ARG A 11 13.33 -14.55 -6.38
N ASP A 12 13.26 -15.60 -7.20
CA ASP A 12 12.50 -15.60 -8.45
C ASP A 12 10.99 -15.51 -8.20
N ASN A 13 10.32 -14.50 -8.75
CA ASN A 13 8.86 -14.36 -8.62
C ASN A 13 8.09 -15.32 -9.55
N PHE A 14 8.77 -15.93 -10.52
CA PHE A 14 8.19 -16.84 -11.50
C PHE A 14 8.46 -18.32 -11.18
N GLU A 15 9.07 -18.61 -10.03
CA GLU A 15 9.22 -19.99 -9.55
C GLU A 15 7.84 -20.65 -9.44
N THR A 16 7.65 -21.78 -10.14
CA THR A 16 6.36 -22.46 -10.27
C THR A 16 5.71 -22.76 -8.93
N ALA A 17 6.46 -23.34 -7.98
CA ALA A 17 5.95 -23.69 -6.65
C ALA A 17 5.46 -22.45 -5.87
N PHE A 18 6.13 -21.31 -6.05
CA PHE A 18 5.71 -20.06 -5.43
C PHE A 18 4.43 -19.52 -6.05
N LEU A 19 4.33 -19.56 -7.38
CA LEU A 19 3.12 -19.12 -8.09
C LEU A 19 1.91 -19.99 -7.71
N GLU A 20 2.08 -21.31 -7.64
CA GLU A 20 1.01 -22.23 -7.25
C GLU A 20 0.48 -21.94 -5.83
N GLU A 21 1.38 -21.80 -4.85
CA GLU A 21 0.99 -21.48 -3.48
C GLU A 21 0.35 -20.09 -3.39
N ARG A 22 0.84 -19.14 -4.17
CA ARG A 22 0.27 -17.79 -4.24
C ARG A 22 -1.13 -17.80 -4.85
N VAL A 23 -1.37 -18.54 -5.93
CA VAL A 23 -2.70 -18.71 -6.54
C VAL A 23 -3.66 -19.33 -5.53
N ARG A 24 -3.23 -20.37 -4.81
CA ARG A 24 -4.02 -21.00 -3.75
C ARG A 24 -4.40 -20.01 -2.65
N GLY A 25 -3.42 -19.25 -2.13
CA GLY A 25 -3.66 -18.23 -1.12
C GLY A 25 -4.59 -17.11 -1.59
N LEU A 26 -4.46 -16.66 -2.84
CA LEU A 26 -5.36 -15.69 -3.45
C LEU A 26 -6.78 -16.25 -3.55
N GLN A 27 -6.95 -17.51 -3.95
CA GLN A 27 -8.27 -18.14 -4.03
C GLN A 27 -8.97 -18.20 -2.65
N VAL A 28 -8.23 -18.54 -1.59
CA VAL A 28 -8.74 -18.52 -0.21
C VAL A 28 -9.21 -17.11 0.17
N PHE A 29 -8.45 -16.08 -0.19
CA PHE A 29 -8.82 -14.68 0.05
C PHE A 29 -10.09 -14.29 -0.73
N VAL A 30 -10.18 -14.63 -2.02
CA VAL A 30 -11.35 -14.38 -2.88
C VAL A 30 -12.60 -15.01 -2.28
N ASN A 31 -12.53 -16.29 -1.88
CA ASN A 31 -13.65 -16.99 -1.26
C ASN A 31 -14.09 -16.29 0.04
N ALA A 32 -13.14 -15.88 0.87
CA ALA A 32 -13.42 -15.22 2.14
C ALA A 32 -14.05 -13.83 1.95
N ILE A 33 -13.60 -13.04 0.96
CA ILE A 33 -14.14 -11.69 0.74
C ILE A 33 -15.52 -11.73 0.10
N LEU A 34 -15.76 -12.64 -0.86
CA LEU A 34 -17.08 -12.83 -1.46
C LEU A 34 -18.09 -13.37 -0.45
N SER A 35 -17.66 -14.20 0.50
CA SER A 35 -18.54 -14.68 1.57
C SER A 35 -18.89 -13.59 2.59
N LYS A 36 -17.91 -12.76 2.99
CA LYS A 36 -18.10 -11.78 4.08
C LYS A 36 -18.65 -10.44 3.62
N LEU A 37 -18.33 -10.02 2.40
CA LEU A 37 -18.62 -8.69 1.87
C LEU A 37 -19.16 -8.72 0.43
N PRO A 38 -20.14 -9.58 0.09
CA PRO A 38 -20.60 -9.78 -1.29
C PRO A 38 -21.15 -8.51 -1.95
N ASN A 39 -21.72 -7.59 -1.15
CA ASN A 39 -22.37 -6.37 -1.64
C ASN A 39 -21.53 -5.11 -1.44
N HIS A 40 -20.31 -5.22 -0.91
CA HIS A 40 -19.46 -4.04 -0.69
C HIS A 40 -19.04 -3.45 -2.03
N LYS A 41 -19.23 -2.13 -2.24
CA LYS A 41 -18.98 -1.45 -3.53
C LYS A 41 -17.65 -1.85 -4.17
N ILE A 42 -16.56 -1.78 -3.41
CA ILE A 42 -15.20 -2.10 -3.90
C ILE A 42 -15.09 -3.56 -4.36
N VAL A 43 -15.76 -4.50 -3.68
CA VAL A 43 -15.73 -5.93 -4.05
C VAL A 43 -16.47 -6.14 -5.36
N ARG A 44 -17.67 -5.56 -5.49
CA ARG A 44 -18.47 -5.65 -6.72
C ARG A 44 -17.74 -5.05 -7.93
N GLU A 45 -17.10 -3.90 -7.73
CA GLU A 45 -16.32 -3.19 -8.75
C GLU A 45 -15.07 -3.99 -9.16
N PHE A 46 -14.31 -4.52 -8.20
CA PHE A 46 -13.11 -5.31 -8.48
C PHE A 46 -13.40 -6.58 -9.29
N PHE A 47 -14.51 -7.26 -9.01
CA PHE A 47 -14.91 -8.50 -9.70
C PHE A 47 -15.86 -8.26 -10.88
N CYS A 48 -16.16 -7.00 -11.22
CA CYS A 48 -17.11 -6.64 -12.27
C CYS A 48 -18.48 -7.35 -12.13
N LEU A 49 -19.01 -7.45 -10.90
CA LEU A 49 -20.26 -8.20 -10.64
C LEU A 49 -21.51 -7.52 -11.21
N ASP A 50 -21.46 -6.20 -11.39
CA ASP A 50 -22.55 -5.39 -11.98
C ASP A 50 -22.49 -5.37 -13.51
N GLU A 51 -21.28 -5.34 -14.08
CA GLU A 51 -21.03 -5.26 -15.53
C GLU A 51 -20.00 -6.32 -15.95
N PRO A 52 -20.41 -7.60 -16.07
CA PRO A 52 -19.48 -8.69 -16.36
C PRO A 52 -18.93 -8.59 -17.79
N PRO A 53 -17.62 -8.82 -18.01
CA PRO A 53 -17.02 -8.76 -19.34
C PRO A 53 -17.53 -9.89 -20.25
N GLN A 54 -17.64 -9.60 -21.55
CA GLN A 54 -17.99 -10.63 -22.55
C GLN A 54 -16.76 -11.49 -22.88
N VAL A 55 -16.98 -12.79 -23.05
CA VAL A 55 -15.97 -13.88 -23.17
C VAL A 55 -14.95 -13.71 -24.32
N PHE A 56 -15.08 -12.70 -25.19
CA PHE A 56 -14.19 -12.52 -26.35
C PHE A 56 -13.33 -11.25 -26.31
N SER A 57 -13.38 -10.48 -25.22
CA SER A 57 -12.58 -9.25 -25.11
C SER A 57 -11.30 -9.43 -24.29
N TYR A 58 -10.60 -10.58 -24.34
CA TYR A 58 -9.36 -10.83 -23.57
C TYR A 58 -8.07 -10.22 -24.18
N GLN A 59 -8.18 -9.06 -24.84
CA GLN A 59 -7.01 -8.28 -25.28
C GLN A 59 -6.61 -7.08 -24.38
N PRO A 60 -7.44 -6.52 -23.48
CA PRO A 60 -7.08 -5.37 -22.65
C PRO A 60 -6.36 -5.73 -21.35
N GLU A 61 -6.15 -7.01 -20.99
CA GLU A 61 -5.50 -7.38 -19.72
C GLU A 61 -4.07 -6.85 -19.62
N VAL A 62 -3.33 -6.90 -20.73
CA VAL A 62 -1.95 -6.40 -20.78
C VAL A 62 -1.93 -4.88 -20.57
N GLN A 63 -2.86 -4.15 -21.19
CA GLN A 63 -3.00 -2.71 -21.02
C GLN A 63 -3.45 -2.33 -19.60
N ALA A 64 -4.34 -3.12 -18.99
CA ALA A 64 -4.78 -2.93 -17.61
C ALA A 64 -3.64 -3.16 -16.61
N VAL A 65 -2.78 -4.16 -16.84
CA VAL A 65 -1.59 -4.42 -15.99
C VAL A 65 -0.60 -3.27 -16.08
N TYR A 66 -0.29 -2.78 -17.29
CA TYR A 66 0.60 -1.63 -17.45
C TYR A 66 0.00 -0.36 -16.81
N GLY A 67 -1.28 -0.08 -17.04
CA GLY A 67 -1.97 1.04 -16.39
C GLY A 67 -1.92 0.96 -14.86
N ALA A 68 -2.20 -0.20 -14.28
CA ALA A 68 -2.11 -0.40 -12.83
C ALA A 68 -0.69 -0.19 -12.29
N LEU A 69 0.34 -0.56 -13.05
CA LEU A 69 1.73 -0.32 -12.68
C LEU A 69 2.09 1.16 -12.75
N GLU A 70 1.67 1.85 -13.81
CA GLU A 70 1.85 3.30 -13.98
C GLU A 70 1.15 4.11 -12.87
N ASP A 71 -0.08 3.72 -12.52
CA ASP A 71 -0.84 4.30 -11.42
C ASP A 71 -0.17 4.05 -10.07
N SER A 72 0.35 2.83 -9.86
CA SER A 72 1.11 2.49 -8.65
C SER A 72 2.38 3.33 -8.53
N ILE A 73 3.13 3.50 -9.62
CA ILE A 73 4.33 4.35 -9.65
C ILE A 73 3.96 5.80 -9.33
N THR A 74 2.90 6.31 -9.93
CA THR A 74 2.44 7.70 -9.72
C THR A 74 2.03 7.91 -8.27
N THR A 75 1.24 6.99 -7.72
CA THR A 75 0.79 7.03 -6.32
C THR A 75 1.97 6.97 -5.36
N LEU A 76 2.91 6.05 -5.58
CA LEU A 76 4.10 5.91 -4.73
C LEU A 76 4.97 7.18 -4.78
N LYS A 77 5.16 7.78 -5.96
CA LYS A 77 5.89 9.06 -6.11
C LYS A 77 5.21 10.20 -5.34
N VAL A 78 3.88 10.29 -5.39
CA VAL A 78 3.13 11.30 -4.62
C VAL A 78 3.30 11.07 -3.12
N GLN A 79 3.14 9.83 -2.65
CA GLN A 79 3.32 9.48 -1.25
C GLN A 79 4.74 9.77 -0.76
N LEU A 80 5.76 9.51 -1.59
CA LEU A 80 7.15 9.82 -1.27
C LEU A 80 7.35 11.34 -1.09
N LYS A 81 6.89 12.14 -2.05
CA LYS A 81 6.98 13.62 -1.96
C LYS A 81 6.28 14.18 -0.72
N GLN A 82 5.11 13.66 -0.38
CA GLN A 82 4.37 14.08 0.81
C GLN A 82 5.13 13.72 2.10
N LYS A 83 5.74 12.54 2.15
CA LYS A 83 6.59 12.11 3.27
C LYS A 83 7.83 12.99 3.39
N ASP A 84 8.52 13.29 2.28
CA ASP A 84 9.69 14.17 2.28
C ASP A 84 9.36 15.58 2.76
N ALA A 85 8.24 16.16 2.30
CA ALA A 85 7.76 17.46 2.77
C ALA A 85 7.46 17.47 4.27
N THR A 86 6.85 16.39 4.77
CA THR A 86 6.56 16.21 6.20
C THR A 86 7.85 16.10 7.02
N ILE A 87 8.82 15.29 6.56
CA ILE A 87 10.13 15.16 7.20
C ILE A 87 10.83 16.52 7.24
N MET A 88 10.90 17.25 6.13
CA MET A 88 11.51 18.59 6.09
C MET A 88 10.86 19.55 7.08
N HIS A 89 9.52 19.59 7.15
CA HIS A 89 8.80 20.44 8.08
C HIS A 89 9.11 20.08 9.54
N LEU A 90 9.09 18.77 9.87
CA LEU A 90 9.40 18.29 11.22
C LEU A 90 10.84 18.58 11.61
N THR A 91 11.81 18.33 10.72
CA THR A 91 13.22 18.63 10.96
C THR A 91 13.46 20.12 11.19
N LYS A 92 12.81 21.00 10.42
CA LYS A 92 12.88 22.45 10.62
C LYS A 92 12.32 22.87 11.98
N ARG A 93 11.20 22.28 12.39
CA ARG A 93 10.54 22.56 13.67
C ARG A 93 11.36 22.04 14.85
N LEU A 94 11.99 20.88 14.71
CA LEU A 94 12.94 20.34 15.69
C LEU A 94 14.15 21.28 15.84
N ALA A 95 14.78 21.70 14.74
CA ALA A 95 15.92 22.63 14.79
C ALA A 95 15.56 23.97 15.47
N LEU A 96 14.35 24.48 15.23
CA LEU A 96 13.86 25.69 15.90
C LEU A 96 13.70 25.47 17.40
N LEU A 97 13.06 24.36 17.80
CA LEU A 97 12.88 24.02 19.22
C LEU A 97 14.21 23.76 19.93
N GLU A 98 15.14 23.07 19.30
CA GLU A 98 16.50 22.87 19.83
C GLU A 98 17.24 24.19 20.04
N SER A 99 17.09 25.14 19.11
CA SER A 99 17.64 26.49 19.24
C SER A 99 17.01 27.25 20.40
N GLN A 100 15.68 27.17 20.55
CA GLN A 100 14.94 27.78 21.66
C GLN A 100 15.32 27.18 23.02
N ILE A 101 15.53 25.87 23.11
CA ILE A 101 15.99 25.20 24.33
C ILE A 101 17.41 25.67 24.68
N LYS A 102 18.32 25.76 23.70
CA LYS A 102 19.69 26.25 23.91
C LYS A 102 19.75 27.71 24.34
N SER A 103 18.84 28.56 23.85
CA SER A 103 18.78 29.97 24.19
C SER A 103 17.96 30.28 25.45
N CYS A 104 17.35 29.26 26.06
CA CYS A 104 16.51 29.42 27.24
C CYS A 104 17.35 29.34 28.54
N PRO A 105 17.50 30.45 29.29
CA PRO A 105 18.35 30.51 30.48
C PRO A 105 17.81 29.71 31.69
N THR A 106 16.55 29.24 31.65
CA THR A 106 15.86 28.53 32.74
C THR A 106 15.46 27.10 32.38
N CYS A 107 15.81 26.60 31.19
CA CYS A 107 15.36 25.29 30.70
C CYS A 107 16.19 24.10 31.21
N THR A 108 17.28 24.34 31.95
CA THR A 108 17.95 23.31 32.75
C THR A 108 17.45 23.41 34.19
N ASN A 109 16.43 22.61 34.54
CA ASN A 109 16.19 22.09 35.90
C ASN A 109 14.85 21.33 35.92
N LYS A 110 14.91 20.01 35.65
CA LYS A 110 14.00 18.98 36.19
C LYS A 110 14.44 17.59 35.71
N THR A 111 15.63 17.19 36.14
CA THR A 111 15.94 15.78 36.43
C THR A 111 16.47 15.76 37.85
N ALA A 112 15.53 15.78 38.80
CA ALA A 112 15.78 15.44 40.18
C ALA A 112 14.66 14.48 40.61
N ASN A 113 15.11 13.29 41.02
CA ASN A 113 14.41 12.08 41.49
C ASN A 113 13.84 11.16 40.42
#